data_AF-A0A1M6H000-F1
#
_entry.id   AF-A0A1M6H000-F1
#
_cell.length_a   1.000
_cell.length_b   1.000
_cell.length_c   1.000
_cell.angle_alpha   90.00
_cell.angle_beta   90.00
_cell.angle_gamma   90.00
#
_symmetry.space_group_name_H-M   'P 1'
#
loop_
_entity.id
_entity.type
_entity.pdbx_description
1 polymer ?
#
loop_
_entity_poly.entity_id
_entity_poly.type
_entity_poly.pdbx_seq_one_letter_code
_entity_poly.pdbx_strand_id
1 'polypeptide(L)'
;MRNKGFMKKVYKDFGEFVAVAVVRELDFFILEAKYTSSFNYNVKKIMDDLKQEGKEQVSFCVIFNTQGEIAIIDGFLVGNHIAKVYKEKLENYYKGKSLNSIIRATINSQEKVQRDFALLNYKIIYETLHEIYSNITYKKEISLSLKKWYGIPDLDTSDIGVILLALLILEDIFRYIGIKMNNYGDIVNNFK
;
A
#
# COMPACT_ATOMS: atom_id res chain seq x y z
N MET A 1 -11.96 -3.45 28.91
CA MET A 1 -10.88 -2.49 29.25
C MET A 1 -10.51 -1.72 27.99
N ARG A 2 -10.63 -0.38 27.98
CA ARG A 2 -10.30 0.48 26.83
C ARG A 2 -8.79 0.58 26.69
N ASN A 3 -8.25 0.07 25.59
CA ASN A 3 -6.82 -0.04 25.38
C ASN A 3 -6.25 1.31 24.92
N LYS A 4 -5.84 2.16 25.87
CA LYS A 4 -5.42 3.57 25.63
C LYS A 4 -3.96 3.72 25.13
N GLY A 5 -3.22 2.63 24.91
CA GLY A 5 -1.77 2.65 24.64
C GLY A 5 -1.34 2.31 23.20
N PHE A 6 -2.22 2.39 22.20
CA PHE A 6 -2.02 1.69 20.92
C PHE A 6 -1.15 2.37 19.86
N MET A 7 -0.73 3.63 20.04
CA MET A 7 0.38 4.15 19.22
C MET A 7 1.67 3.84 19.97
N LYS A 8 2.38 2.78 19.57
CA LYS A 8 3.78 2.63 19.97
C LYS A 8 4.45 3.96 19.66
N LYS A 9 5.20 4.53 20.63
CA LYS A 9 5.88 5.84 20.53
C LYS A 9 6.91 5.96 19.38
N VAL A 10 6.94 4.99 18.46
CA VAL A 10 7.90 4.85 17.37
C VAL A 10 7.52 5.71 16.16
N TYR A 11 6.22 5.94 15.92
CA TYR A 11 5.74 6.75 14.80
C TYR A 11 4.96 7.98 15.30
N LYS A 12 5.09 9.12 14.62
CA LYS A 12 4.42 10.39 14.92
C LYS A 12 2.90 10.28 14.72
N ASP A 13 2.49 9.59 13.66
CA ASP A 13 1.09 9.26 13.38
C ASP A 13 0.93 7.93 12.62
N PHE A 14 -0.32 7.52 12.40
CA PHE A 14 -0.61 6.28 11.68
C PHE A 14 -0.23 6.33 10.20
N GLY A 15 -0.21 7.50 9.57
CA GLY A 15 0.22 7.65 8.18
C GLY A 15 1.71 7.37 8.01
N GLU A 16 2.54 7.83 8.93
CA GLU A 16 3.97 7.51 8.95
C GLU A 16 4.22 6.01 9.09
N PHE A 17 3.46 5.34 9.96
CA PHE A 17 3.51 3.88 10.07
C PHE A 17 3.15 3.19 8.74
N VAL A 18 2.06 3.62 8.08
CA VAL A 18 1.63 3.04 6.80
C VAL A 18 2.73 3.23 5.75
N ALA A 19 3.36 4.39 5.68
CA ALA A 19 4.46 4.62 4.74
C ALA A 19 5.61 3.63 4.96
N VAL A 20 6.04 3.45 6.21
CA VAL A 20 7.12 2.51 6.56
C VAL A 20 6.74 1.06 6.27
N ALA A 21 5.51 0.66 6.60
CA ALA A 21 5.01 -0.68 6.30
C ALA A 21 5.01 -0.93 4.78
N VAL A 22 4.50 0.01 3.99
CA VAL A 22 4.48 -0.10 2.53
C VAL A 22 5.89 -0.24 1.97
N VAL A 23 6.83 0.64 2.34
CA VAL A 23 8.21 0.56 1.85
C VAL A 23 8.83 -0.81 2.13
N ARG A 24 8.67 -1.33 3.34
CA ARG A 24 9.20 -2.64 3.70
C ARG A 24 8.62 -3.76 2.83
N GLU A 25 7.30 -3.75 2.61
CA GLU A 25 6.67 -4.79 1.81
C GLU A 25 7.01 -4.66 0.32
N LEU A 26 7.22 -3.44 -0.19
CA LEU A 26 7.75 -3.20 -1.54
C LEU A 26 9.15 -3.80 -1.68
N ASP A 27 10.07 -3.46 -0.77
CA ASP A 27 11.46 -3.92 -0.80
C ASP A 27 11.58 -5.45 -0.61
N PHE A 28 10.68 -6.03 0.19
CA PHE A 28 10.64 -7.48 0.41
C PHE A 28 10.13 -8.23 -0.82
N PHE A 29 9.06 -7.74 -1.45
CA PHE A 29 8.30 -8.51 -2.42
C PHE A 29 8.72 -8.26 -3.87
N ILE A 30 9.06 -7.01 -4.22
CA ILE A 30 9.33 -6.60 -5.60
C ILE A 30 10.81 -6.81 -5.93
N LEU A 31 11.09 -7.61 -6.96
CA LEU A 31 12.43 -7.68 -7.57
C LEU A 31 12.59 -6.60 -8.64
N GLU A 32 11.60 -6.49 -9.51
CA GLU A 32 11.54 -5.50 -10.59
C GLU A 32 10.08 -5.11 -10.80
N ALA A 33 9.85 -3.88 -11.25
CA ALA A 33 8.51 -3.38 -11.52
C ALA A 33 8.47 -2.59 -12.82
N LYS A 34 7.36 -2.74 -13.55
CA LYS A 34 6.95 -1.81 -14.59
C LYS A 34 5.82 -0.94 -14.08
N TYR A 35 5.88 0.33 -14.42
CA TYR A 35 4.90 1.32 -13.98
C TYR A 35 3.85 1.56 -15.06
N THR A 36 2.68 2.04 -14.67
CA THR A 36 1.64 2.43 -15.63
C THR A 36 2.08 3.67 -16.41
N SER A 37 1.56 3.86 -17.63
CA SER A 37 1.84 5.06 -18.42
C SER A 37 1.40 6.34 -17.70
N SER A 38 0.30 6.28 -16.96
CA SER A 38 -0.21 7.38 -16.14
C SER A 38 0.77 7.74 -15.02
N PHE A 39 1.26 6.75 -14.28
CA PHE A 39 2.23 6.97 -13.22
C PHE A 39 3.55 7.51 -13.75
N ASN A 40 4.08 6.93 -14.84
CA ASN A 40 5.26 7.43 -15.54
C ASN A 40 5.12 8.90 -15.93
N TYR A 41 4.01 9.27 -16.55
CA TYR A 41 3.73 10.65 -16.96
C TYR A 41 3.69 11.62 -15.77
N ASN A 42 2.96 11.25 -14.71
CA ASN A 42 2.81 12.10 -13.53
C ASN A 42 4.13 12.34 -12.81
N VAL A 43 4.92 11.28 -12.60
CA VAL A 43 6.24 11.41 -11.97
C VAL A 43 7.17 12.25 -12.84
N LYS A 44 7.20 12.01 -14.15
CA LYS A 44 8.01 12.81 -15.07
C LYS A 44 7.66 14.30 -15.01
N LYS A 45 6.38 14.63 -15.04
CA LYS A 45 5.91 16.03 -14.93
C LYS A 45 6.38 16.68 -13.63
N ILE A 46 6.18 16.01 -12.49
CA ILE A 46 6.63 16.51 -11.18
C ILE A 46 8.15 16.75 -11.18
N MET A 47 8.91 15.81 -11.75
CA MET A 47 10.37 15.92 -11.84
C MET A 47 10.82 17.08 -12.72
N ASP A 48 10.13 17.33 -13.83
CA ASP A 48 10.42 18.45 -14.72
C ASP A 48 10.05 19.80 -14.07
N ASP A 49 8.92 19.88 -13.35
CA ASP A 49 8.53 21.06 -12.58
C ASP A 49 9.58 21.39 -11.50
N LEU A 50 10.07 20.39 -10.75
CA LEU A 50 11.09 20.57 -9.72
C LEU A 50 12.45 21.02 -10.28
N LYS A 51 12.82 20.56 -11.48
CA LYS A 51 14.03 21.04 -12.18
C LYS A 51 13.90 22.51 -12.56
N GLN A 52 12.73 22.94 -13.05
CA GLN A 52 12.48 24.35 -13.38
C GLN A 52 12.55 25.25 -12.14
N GLU A 53 12.21 24.73 -10.95
CA GLU A 53 12.36 25.40 -9.66
C GLU A 53 13.81 25.41 -9.12
N GLY A 54 14.80 24.90 -9.86
CA GLY A 54 16.20 24.84 -9.43
C GLY A 54 16.52 23.76 -8.39
N LYS A 55 15.62 22.79 -8.18
CA LYS A 55 15.82 21.66 -7.24
C LYS A 55 16.44 20.46 -7.95
N GLU A 56 17.62 20.65 -8.54
CA GLU A 56 18.28 19.62 -9.36
C GLU A 56 18.60 18.33 -8.59
N GLN A 57 18.79 18.40 -7.27
CA GLN A 57 19.10 17.24 -6.41
C GLN A 57 17.97 16.20 -6.34
N VAL A 58 16.74 16.53 -6.76
CA VAL A 58 15.64 15.54 -6.76
C VAL A 58 15.87 14.46 -7.83
N SER A 59 16.72 14.72 -8.82
CA SER A 59 17.05 13.77 -9.90
C SER A 59 17.69 12.45 -9.44
N PHE A 60 18.15 12.35 -8.19
CA PHE A 60 18.69 11.11 -7.63
C PHE A 60 17.62 10.13 -7.14
N CYS A 61 16.37 10.57 -6.97
CA CYS A 61 15.29 9.71 -6.45
C CYS A 61 14.52 8.97 -7.55
N VAL A 62 14.65 9.40 -8.81
CA VAL A 62 13.99 8.78 -9.97
C VAL A 62 14.90 8.84 -11.20
N ILE A 63 15.17 7.68 -11.80
CA ILE A 63 15.93 7.54 -13.05
C ILE A 63 14.98 7.04 -14.13
N PHE A 64 14.99 7.70 -15.29
CA PHE A 64 14.22 7.31 -16.45
C PHE A 64 15.09 6.61 -17.50
N ASN A 65 14.53 5.64 -18.21
CA ASN A 65 15.17 5.02 -19.37
C ASN A 65 15.14 5.96 -20.60
N THR A 66 15.74 5.52 -21.71
CA THR A 66 15.79 6.29 -22.97
C THR A 66 14.41 6.51 -23.61
N GLN A 67 13.40 5.75 -23.21
CA GLN A 67 12.00 5.91 -23.64
C GLN A 67 11.21 6.85 -22.73
N GLY A 68 11.83 7.38 -21.66
CA GLY A 68 11.20 8.26 -20.70
C GLY A 68 10.30 7.56 -19.67
N GLU A 69 10.44 6.24 -19.53
CA GLU A 69 9.77 5.46 -18.48
C GLU A 69 10.67 5.33 -17.25
N ILE A 70 10.08 5.19 -16.07
CA ILE A 70 10.82 5.00 -14.82
C ILE A 70 11.60 3.68 -14.90
N ALA A 71 12.93 3.78 -14.82
CA ALA A 71 13.85 2.65 -14.71
C ALA A 71 14.12 2.31 -13.24
N ILE A 72 14.35 3.35 -12.42
CA ILE A 72 14.59 3.21 -10.98
C ILE A 72 13.83 4.33 -10.27
N ILE A 73 13.18 4.00 -9.17
CA ILE A 73 12.54 4.96 -8.27
C ILE A 73 12.78 4.52 -6.84
N ASP A 74 13.06 5.49 -5.97
CA ASP A 74 13.21 5.24 -4.55
C ASP A 74 11.89 4.70 -3.96
N GLY A 75 11.96 3.52 -3.33
CA GLY A 75 10.82 2.89 -2.66
C GLY A 75 10.18 3.79 -1.61
N PHE A 76 10.96 4.66 -0.95
CA PHE A 76 10.45 5.65 0.00
C PHE A 76 9.50 6.66 -0.65
N LEU A 77 9.75 7.09 -1.90
CA LEU A 77 8.84 7.97 -2.62
C LEU A 77 7.52 7.27 -2.90
N VAL A 78 7.58 6.03 -3.39
CA VAL A 78 6.39 5.24 -3.72
C VAL A 78 5.59 4.93 -2.46
N GLY A 79 6.25 4.52 -1.38
CA GLY A 79 5.60 4.21 -0.10
C GLY A 79 4.91 5.42 0.54
N ASN A 80 5.55 6.59 0.52
CA ASN A 80 4.91 7.82 0.98
C ASN A 80 3.72 8.24 0.09
N HIS A 81 3.83 8.06 -1.22
CA HIS A 81 2.73 8.32 -2.13
C HIS A 81 1.53 7.40 -1.82
N ILE A 82 1.77 6.10 -1.67
CA ILE A 82 0.73 5.12 -1.30
C ILE A 82 0.10 5.48 0.05
N ALA A 83 0.90 5.80 1.06
CA ALA A 83 0.41 6.17 2.39
C ALA A 83 -0.43 7.46 2.37
N LYS A 84 -0.04 8.45 1.56
CA LYS A 84 -0.79 9.68 1.34
C LYS A 84 -2.14 9.39 0.69
N VAL A 85 -2.15 8.66 -0.43
CA VAL A 85 -3.40 8.29 -1.14
C VAL A 85 -4.30 7.45 -0.24
N TYR A 86 -3.73 6.50 0.50
CA TYR A 86 -4.44 5.70 1.48
C TYR A 86 -5.14 6.57 2.54
N LYS A 87 -4.41 7.51 3.13
CA LYS A 87 -4.95 8.46 4.10
C LYS A 87 -6.09 9.27 3.48
N GLU A 88 -5.85 9.90 2.34
CA GLU A 88 -6.85 10.74 1.66
C GLU A 88 -8.12 9.94 1.31
N LYS A 89 -8.00 8.76 0.72
CA LYS A 89 -9.14 7.89 0.37
C LYS A 89 -9.93 7.47 1.62
N LEU A 90 -9.26 7.11 2.72
CA LEU A 90 -9.95 6.76 3.98
C LEU A 90 -10.64 7.97 4.62
N GLU A 91 -9.94 9.10 4.76
CA GLU A 91 -10.51 10.30 5.38
C GLU A 91 -11.74 10.77 4.56
N ASN A 92 -11.67 10.71 3.23
CA ASN A 92 -12.80 11.02 2.34
C ASN A 92 -13.97 10.05 2.54
N TYR A 93 -13.74 8.74 2.56
CA TYR A 93 -14.79 7.74 2.81
C TYR A 93 -15.52 7.99 4.13
N TYR A 94 -14.79 8.39 5.18
CA TYR A 94 -15.32 8.71 6.49
C TYR A 94 -15.69 10.20 6.68
N LYS A 95 -16.00 10.91 5.59
CA LYS A 95 -16.52 12.29 5.59
C LYS A 95 -15.58 13.30 6.27
N GLY A 96 -14.29 13.21 5.97
CA GLY A 96 -13.25 14.13 6.46
C GLY A 96 -12.80 13.87 7.90
N LYS A 97 -13.20 12.76 8.52
CA LYS A 97 -12.65 12.37 9.84
C LYS A 97 -11.17 12.06 9.70
N SER A 98 -10.36 12.52 10.66
CA SER A 98 -8.93 12.24 10.64
C SER A 98 -8.64 10.74 10.76
N LEU A 99 -7.58 10.29 10.10
CA LEU A 99 -7.15 8.88 10.06
C LEU A 99 -7.03 8.28 11.47
N ASN A 100 -6.38 8.99 12.40
CA ASN A 100 -6.25 8.56 13.79
C ASN A 100 -7.60 8.38 14.51
N SER A 101 -8.61 9.20 14.18
CA SER A 101 -9.96 9.08 14.73
C SER A 101 -10.69 7.85 14.18
N ILE A 102 -10.57 7.61 12.87
CA ILE A 102 -11.12 6.43 12.19
C ILE A 102 -10.56 5.16 12.83
N ILE A 103 -9.23 5.04 12.93
CA ILE A 103 -8.56 3.87 13.51
C ILE A 103 -9.03 3.60 14.95
N ARG A 104 -9.08 4.63 15.80
CA ARG A 104 -9.57 4.48 17.18
C ARG A 104 -11.01 3.99 17.25
N ALA A 105 -11.88 4.46 16.35
CA ALA A 105 -13.26 4.00 16.28
C ALA A 105 -13.34 2.53 15.86
N THR A 106 -12.57 2.13 14.84
CA THR A 106 -12.56 0.76 14.33
C THR A 106 -12.04 -0.24 15.36
N ILE A 107 -10.94 0.04 16.06
CA ILE A 107 -10.36 -0.90 17.04
C ILE A 107 -11.38 -1.27 18.14
N ASN A 108 -12.21 -0.31 18.55
CA ASN A 108 -13.20 -0.51 19.61
C ASN A 108 -14.56 -1.01 19.10
N SER A 109 -14.68 -1.29 17.81
CA SER A 109 -15.92 -1.75 17.18
C SER A 109 -16.03 -3.28 17.18
N GLN A 110 -17.23 -3.79 16.90
CA GLN A 110 -17.50 -5.22 16.75
C GLN A 110 -16.84 -5.81 15.49
N GLU A 111 -16.63 -7.12 15.48
CA GLU A 111 -15.93 -7.84 14.39
C GLU A 111 -16.46 -7.52 12.99
N LYS A 112 -17.78 -7.38 12.83
CA LYS A 112 -18.38 -7.01 11.53
C LYS A 112 -17.82 -5.69 11.00
N VAL A 113 -17.74 -4.66 11.84
CA VAL A 113 -17.24 -3.33 11.45
C VAL A 113 -15.73 -3.40 11.15
N GLN A 114 -14.98 -4.22 11.89
CA GLN A 114 -13.57 -4.46 11.62
C GLN A 114 -13.35 -5.18 10.28
N ARG A 115 -14.22 -6.13 9.92
CA ARG A 115 -14.20 -6.82 8.61
C ARG A 115 -14.53 -5.86 7.47
N ASP A 116 -15.57 -5.05 7.62
CA ASP A 116 -15.94 -4.02 6.62
C ASP A 116 -14.79 -3.02 6.43
N PHE A 117 -14.12 -2.65 7.53
CA PHE A 117 -12.91 -1.83 7.46
C PHE A 117 -11.79 -2.55 6.71
N ALA A 118 -11.57 -3.84 6.91
CA ALA A 118 -10.55 -4.62 6.20
C ALA A 118 -10.79 -4.65 4.69
N LEU A 119 -12.03 -4.88 4.26
CA LEU A 119 -12.42 -4.84 2.86
C LEU A 119 -12.15 -3.47 2.23
N LEU A 120 -12.51 -2.39 2.93
CA LEU A 120 -12.24 -1.03 2.46
C LEU A 120 -10.73 -0.74 2.34
N ASN A 121 -9.95 -1.14 3.33
CA ASN A 121 -8.49 -0.95 3.31
C ASN A 121 -7.85 -1.73 2.17
N TYR A 122 -8.22 -3.00 2.01
CA TYR A 122 -7.77 -3.83 0.91
C TYR A 122 -8.08 -3.18 -0.44
N LYS A 123 -9.33 -2.75 -0.65
CA LYS A 123 -9.75 -2.06 -1.87
C LYS A 123 -8.90 -0.83 -2.16
N ILE A 124 -8.72 0.05 -1.18
CA ILE A 124 -7.93 1.28 -1.34
C ILE A 124 -6.49 0.94 -1.72
N ILE A 125 -5.85 0.00 -1.02
CA ILE A 125 -4.46 -0.40 -1.28
C ILE A 125 -4.33 -1.05 -2.66
N TYR A 126 -5.23 -2.00 -2.98
CA TYR A 126 -5.26 -2.70 -4.27
C TYR A 126 -5.39 -1.71 -5.44
N GLU A 127 -6.37 -0.81 -5.38
CA GLU A 127 -6.57 0.21 -6.43
C GLU A 127 -5.35 1.11 -6.57
N THR A 128 -4.79 1.59 -5.46
CA THR A 128 -3.60 2.45 -5.51
C THR A 128 -2.38 1.73 -6.08
N LEU A 129 -2.15 0.46 -5.73
CA LEU A 129 -1.07 -0.32 -6.32
C LEU A 129 -1.31 -0.57 -7.82
N HIS A 130 -2.54 -0.84 -8.22
CA HIS A 130 -2.91 -1.05 -9.63
C HIS A 130 -2.80 0.25 -10.46
N GLU A 131 -3.01 1.42 -9.85
CA GLU A 131 -2.76 2.72 -10.49
C GLU A 131 -1.25 2.96 -10.74
N ILE A 132 -0.38 2.40 -9.91
CA ILE A 132 1.08 2.58 -9.97
C ILE A 132 1.74 1.56 -10.89
N TYR A 133 1.41 0.27 -10.73
CA TYR A 133 2.13 -0.85 -11.32
C TYR A 133 1.36 -1.47 -12.48
N SER A 134 2.04 -1.62 -13.62
CA SER A 134 1.54 -2.39 -14.76
C SER A 134 2.01 -3.84 -14.73
N ASN A 135 3.18 -4.10 -14.12
CA ASN A 135 3.68 -5.46 -13.89
C ASN A 135 4.64 -5.47 -12.68
N ILE A 136 4.58 -6.53 -11.88
CA ILE A 136 5.48 -6.75 -10.74
C ILE A 136 6.17 -8.10 -10.91
N THR A 137 7.50 -8.10 -10.96
CA THR A 137 8.32 -9.31 -10.93
C THR A 137 8.70 -9.62 -9.49
N TYR A 138 8.51 -10.87 -9.07
CA TYR A 138 8.79 -11.36 -7.72
C TYR A 138 9.25 -12.83 -7.77
N LYS A 139 9.81 -13.36 -6.66
CA LYS A 139 10.22 -14.77 -6.60
C LYS A 139 9.00 -15.69 -6.54
N LYS A 140 8.93 -16.69 -7.44
CA LYS A 140 7.82 -17.65 -7.51
C LYS A 140 7.60 -18.44 -6.21
N GLU A 141 8.68 -18.77 -5.49
CA GLU A 141 8.59 -19.48 -4.20
C GLU A 141 7.90 -18.64 -3.12
N ILE A 142 8.17 -17.32 -3.11
CA ILE A 142 7.51 -16.38 -2.19
C ILE A 142 6.02 -16.31 -2.53
N SER A 143 5.65 -16.18 -3.81
CA SER A 143 4.24 -16.09 -4.18
C SER A 143 3.46 -17.37 -3.84
N LEU A 144 4.03 -18.55 -4.08
CA LEU A 144 3.40 -19.82 -3.70
C LEU A 144 3.18 -19.91 -2.17
N SER A 145 4.19 -19.51 -1.40
CA SER A 145 4.13 -19.50 0.07
C SER A 145 3.06 -18.53 0.57
N LEU A 146 3.01 -17.31 0.03
CA LEU A 146 2.00 -16.31 0.39
C LEU A 146 0.59 -16.71 -0.03
N LYS A 147 0.42 -17.28 -1.24
CA LYS A 147 -0.89 -17.77 -1.69
C LYS A 147 -1.45 -18.83 -0.74
N LYS A 148 -0.60 -19.74 -0.27
CA LYS A 148 -0.98 -20.73 0.74
C LYS A 148 -1.30 -20.08 2.09
N TRP A 149 -0.47 -19.14 2.54
CA TRP A 149 -0.66 -18.40 3.79
C TRP A 149 -1.99 -17.64 3.83
N TYR A 150 -2.34 -16.97 2.74
CA TYR A 150 -3.57 -16.20 2.63
C TYR A 150 -4.79 -17.03 2.22
N GLY A 151 -4.66 -18.34 1.99
CA GLY A 151 -5.79 -19.21 1.63
C GLY A 151 -6.31 -19.00 0.19
N ILE A 152 -5.44 -18.61 -0.73
CA ILE A 152 -5.74 -18.39 -2.16
C ILE A 152 -4.82 -19.21 -3.09
N PRO A 153 -4.59 -20.53 -2.84
CA PRO A 153 -3.59 -21.33 -3.56
C PRO A 153 -3.82 -21.38 -5.08
N ASP A 154 -5.08 -21.43 -5.50
CA ASP A 154 -5.48 -21.63 -6.90
C ASP A 154 -5.76 -20.32 -7.63
N LEU A 155 -5.54 -19.16 -7.00
CA LEU A 155 -5.78 -17.86 -7.62
C LEU A 155 -4.75 -17.61 -8.74
N ASP A 156 -5.18 -17.75 -9.99
CA ASP A 156 -4.35 -17.50 -11.16
C ASP A 156 -4.88 -16.29 -11.93
N THR A 157 -4.14 -15.19 -11.87
CA THR A 157 -4.52 -13.89 -12.46
C THR A 157 -3.24 -13.09 -12.72
N SER A 158 -3.27 -12.24 -13.75
CA SER A 158 -2.18 -11.31 -14.06
C SER A 158 -1.84 -10.40 -12.88
N ASP A 159 -2.82 -10.11 -12.02
CA ASP A 159 -2.70 -9.11 -10.98
C ASP A 159 -2.24 -9.70 -9.65
N ILE A 160 -1.80 -10.98 -9.65
CA ILE A 160 -1.44 -11.70 -8.44
C ILE A 160 -0.33 -10.99 -7.64
N GLY A 161 0.61 -10.32 -8.31
CA GLY A 161 1.63 -9.51 -7.63
C GLY A 161 1.03 -8.35 -6.84
N VAL A 162 0.08 -7.63 -7.43
CA VAL A 162 -0.65 -6.52 -6.78
C VAL A 162 -1.50 -7.04 -5.63
N ILE A 163 -2.20 -8.17 -5.82
CA ILE A 163 -3.03 -8.80 -4.78
C ILE A 163 -2.17 -9.18 -3.57
N LEU A 164 -1.06 -9.88 -3.79
CA LEU A 164 -0.20 -10.34 -2.70
C LEU A 164 0.44 -9.18 -1.94
N LEU A 165 0.88 -8.14 -2.66
CA LEU A 165 1.43 -6.95 -2.04
C LEU A 165 0.37 -6.17 -1.23
N ALA A 166 -0.87 -6.06 -1.75
CA ALA A 166 -1.97 -5.45 -1.02
C ALA A 166 -2.29 -6.21 0.28
N LEU A 167 -2.23 -7.54 0.25
CA LEU A 167 -2.44 -8.38 1.44
C LEU A 167 -1.31 -8.24 2.47
N LEU A 168 -0.05 -8.17 2.05
CA LEU A 168 1.09 -7.93 2.95
C LEU A 168 0.93 -6.62 3.70
N ILE A 169 0.67 -5.52 2.98
CA ILE A 169 0.46 -4.20 3.57
C ILE A 169 -0.74 -4.20 4.51
N LEU A 170 -1.85 -4.82 4.11
CA LEU A 170 -3.05 -4.95 4.93
C LEU A 170 -2.77 -5.75 6.21
N GLU A 171 -2.02 -6.84 6.12
CA GLU A 171 -1.64 -7.65 7.27
C GLU A 171 -0.88 -6.83 8.29
N ASP A 172 0.09 -6.03 7.86
CA ASP A 172 0.84 -5.16 8.76
C ASP A 172 0.00 -4.07 9.40
N ILE A 173 -0.89 -3.44 8.63
CA ILE A 173 -1.86 -2.47 9.13
C ILE A 173 -2.67 -3.08 10.26
N PHE A 174 -3.25 -4.27 10.03
CA PHE A 174 -4.13 -4.93 10.98
C PHE A 174 -3.38 -5.44 12.21
N ARG A 175 -2.19 -6.00 12.01
CA ARG A 175 -1.29 -6.41 13.09
C ARG A 175 -0.89 -5.23 13.97
N TYR A 176 -0.60 -4.07 13.38
CA TYR A 176 -0.23 -2.87 14.14
C TYR A 176 -1.38 -2.33 14.99
N ILE A 177 -2.60 -2.30 14.46
CA ILE A 177 -3.78 -1.82 15.20
C ILE A 177 -4.40 -2.88 16.12
N GLY A 178 -3.85 -4.11 16.12
CA GLY A 178 -4.26 -5.19 17.01
C GLY A 178 -5.57 -5.88 16.60
N ILE A 179 -5.98 -5.79 15.34
CA ILE A 179 -7.14 -6.51 14.81
C ILE A 179 -6.66 -7.86 14.25
N LYS A 180 -7.22 -8.95 14.76
CA LYS A 180 -6.92 -10.30 14.27
C LYS A 180 -7.82 -10.63 13.08
N MET A 181 -7.20 -10.86 11.93
CA MET A 181 -7.85 -11.37 10.74
C MET A 181 -7.59 -12.87 10.64
N ASN A 182 -8.65 -13.67 10.60
CA ASN A 182 -8.51 -15.14 10.53
C ASN A 182 -8.54 -15.67 9.09
N ASN A 183 -8.98 -14.86 8.11
CA ASN A 183 -9.10 -15.28 6.72
C ASN A 183 -8.95 -14.10 5.76
N TYR A 184 -7.76 -13.93 5.19
CA TYR A 184 -7.48 -12.94 4.16
C TYR A 184 -8.01 -13.36 2.78
N GLY A 185 -8.16 -14.66 2.51
CA GLY A 185 -8.73 -15.17 1.26
C GLY A 185 -10.17 -14.72 1.05
N ASP A 186 -10.95 -14.63 2.13
CA ASP A 186 -12.29 -14.04 2.09
C ASP A 186 -12.28 -12.59 1.59
N ILE A 187 -11.28 -11.80 1.97
CA ILE A 187 -11.18 -10.40 1.53
C ILE A 187 -10.99 -10.35 0.01
N VAL A 188 -10.11 -11.19 -0.53
CA VAL A 188 -9.85 -11.28 -1.98
C VAL A 188 -11.09 -11.79 -2.73
N ASN A 189 -11.76 -12.80 -2.19
CA ASN A 189 -12.92 -13.42 -2.84
C ASN A 189 -14.17 -12.53 -2.81
N ASN A 190 -14.36 -11.72 -1.76
CA ASN A 190 -15.47 -10.77 -1.65
C ASN A 190 -15.20 -9.43 -2.35
N PHE A 191 -14.00 -9.24 -2.93
CA PHE A 191 -13.65 -8.05 -3.70
C PHE A 191 -13.99 -8.18 -5.20
N LYS A 192 -14.12 -9.41 -5.71
CA LYS A 192 -14.54 -9.70 -7.09
C LYS A 192 -16.05 -9.58 -7.24
#